data_AF-A0A8T1AGN5-F1
#
_entry.id   AF-A0A8T1AGN5-F1
#
_cell.length_a   1.000
_cell.length_b   1.000
_cell.length_c   1.000
_cell.angle_alpha   90.00
_cell.angle_beta   90.00
_cell.angle_gamma   90.00
#
_symmetry.space_group_name_H-M   'P 1'
#
loop_
_entity.id
_entity.type
_entity.pdbx_description
1 polymer ?
#
loop_
_entity_poly.entity_id
_entity_poly.type
_entity_poly.pdbx_seq_one_letter_code
_entity_poly.pdbx_strand_id
1 'polypeptide(L)'
;MIEDGNLDQPRDIILYAKDHRLFRLFETHATYDPLQYPLLLPYGELGWTYTDTYDSDIVRRNKRGMSLREHVAYRLYQKCDDQSVLHQGGRLLQQYCVDQRAKCEQEQLRWVVAHQSEIRADLYSGLNDSLMSESTTVLGEGEALLSEYNRSTRTL
;
A
#
# COMPACT_ATOMS: atom_id res chain seq x y z
N MET A 1 8.36 16.66 10.54
CA MET A 1 7.44 15.96 9.62
C MET A 1 7.71 16.57 8.26
N ILE A 2 8.29 15.82 7.31
CA ILE A 2 8.52 16.35 5.96
C ILE A 2 7.13 16.46 5.33
N GLU A 3 6.63 17.67 5.13
CA GLU A 3 5.46 17.92 4.30
C GLU A 3 5.84 17.64 2.85
N ASP A 4 5.82 16.37 2.47
CA ASP A 4 5.76 16.02 1.06
C ASP A 4 4.35 16.39 0.59
N GLY A 5 4.18 17.64 0.11
CA GLY A 5 2.96 18.17 -0.50
C GLY A 5 2.54 17.47 -1.80
N ASN A 6 2.92 16.19 -1.96
CA ASN A 6 2.80 15.39 -3.16
C ASN A 6 1.96 14.12 -2.94
N LEU A 7 1.30 13.97 -1.79
CA LEU A 7 0.42 12.82 -1.52
C LEU A 7 -0.88 12.86 -2.33
N ASP A 8 -1.40 14.06 -2.61
CA ASP A 8 -2.64 14.25 -3.37
C ASP A 8 -2.44 14.12 -4.89
N GLN A 9 -1.23 14.39 -5.39
CA GLN A 9 -0.96 14.39 -6.83
C GLN A 9 -0.25 13.09 -7.25
N PRO A 10 -0.71 12.41 -8.32
CA PRO A 10 0.02 11.30 -8.87
C PRO A 10 1.34 11.72 -9.47
N ARG A 11 2.34 10.84 -9.36
CA ARG A 11 3.66 11.04 -9.96
C ARG A 11 3.46 11.30 -11.45
N ASP A 12 3.88 12.47 -11.88
CA ASP A 12 3.71 12.90 -13.27
C ASP A 12 4.77 12.26 -14.16
N ILE A 13 4.35 11.38 -15.07
CA ILE A 13 5.23 10.69 -16.00
C ILE A 13 4.82 11.11 -17.41
N ILE A 14 5.66 11.90 -18.07
CA ILE A 14 5.38 12.37 -19.43
C ILE A 14 6.17 11.50 -20.41
N LEU A 15 5.46 10.84 -21.31
CA LEU A 15 6.05 10.10 -22.41
C LEU A 15 6.03 10.94 -23.68
N TYR A 16 7.15 10.94 -24.38
CA TYR A 16 7.24 11.44 -25.74
C TYR A 16 7.23 10.27 -26.72
N ALA A 17 6.11 10.09 -27.41
CA ALA A 17 5.95 9.02 -28.38
C ALA A 17 6.63 9.35 -29.71
N LYS A 18 6.93 8.31 -30.50
CA LYS A 18 7.59 8.44 -31.81
C LYS A 18 6.75 9.21 -32.83
N ASP A 19 5.43 9.29 -32.64
CA ASP A 19 4.51 10.11 -33.43
C ASP A 19 4.48 11.59 -32.99
N HIS A 20 5.48 12.01 -32.20
CA HIS A 20 5.63 13.36 -31.64
C HIS A 20 4.52 13.80 -30.68
N ARG A 21 3.75 12.85 -30.15
CA ARG A 21 2.71 13.13 -29.15
C ARG A 21 3.25 12.99 -27.73
N LEU A 22 2.71 13.83 -26.85
CA LEU A 22 2.96 13.78 -25.41
C LEU A 22 1.82 13.02 -24.73
N PHE A 23 2.15 11.97 -24.00
CA PHE A 23 1.21 11.23 -23.17
C PHE A 23 1.56 11.42 -21.71
N ARG A 24 0.55 11.74 -20.90
CA ARG A 24 0.70 11.78 -19.45
C ARG A 24 0.28 10.43 -18.88
N LEU A 25 1.22 9.76 -18.24
CA LEU A 25 1.02 8.51 -17.53
C LEU A 25 1.12 8.71 -16.03
N PHE A 26 0.52 7.75 -15.33
CA PHE A 26 0.62 7.62 -13.89
C PHE A 26 1.29 6.30 -13.53
N GLU A 27 1.82 6.22 -12.32
CA GLU A 27 2.53 5.03 -11.79
C GLU A 27 1.69 3.75 -11.79
N THR A 28 0.36 3.91 -11.73
CA THR A 28 -0.65 2.83 -11.71
C THR A 28 -1.17 2.47 -13.09
N HIS A 29 -0.62 3.07 -14.15
CA HIS A 29 -1.00 2.75 -15.52
C HIS A 29 -0.33 1.44 -15.97
N ALA A 30 -1.10 0.53 -16.56
CA ALA A 30 -0.63 -0.79 -17.02
C ALA A 30 0.64 -0.74 -17.87
N THR A 31 0.78 0.28 -18.72
CA THR A 31 1.94 0.40 -19.62
C THR A 31 3.21 0.91 -18.94
N TYR A 32 3.15 1.39 -17.70
CA TYR A 32 4.31 1.96 -17.03
C TYR A 32 5.42 0.93 -16.83
N ASP A 33 5.08 -0.26 -16.31
CA ASP A 33 6.06 -1.32 -16.03
C ASP A 33 6.87 -1.73 -17.27
N PRO A 34 6.25 -2.09 -18.42
CA PRO A 34 6.99 -2.48 -19.62
C PRO A 34 7.78 -1.33 -20.25
N LEU A 35 7.36 -0.07 -20.06
CA LEU A 35 8.10 1.09 -20.54
C LEU A 35 9.33 1.41 -19.69
N GLN A 36 9.21 1.24 -18.37
CA GLN A 36 10.30 1.50 -17.43
C GLN A 36 11.32 0.35 -17.40
N TYR A 37 10.87 -0.90 -17.58
CA TYR A 37 11.70 -2.10 -17.52
C TYR A 37 11.58 -3.01 -18.77
N PRO A 38 11.91 -2.52 -19.99
CA PRO A 38 11.79 -3.33 -21.21
C PRO A 38 12.61 -4.63 -21.20
N LEU A 39 13.75 -4.64 -20.50
CA LEU A 39 14.61 -5.82 -20.39
C LEU A 39 14.04 -6.90 -19.47
N LEU A 40 13.26 -6.51 -18.45
CA LEU A 40 12.57 -7.47 -17.58
C LEU A 40 11.27 -7.98 -18.21
N LEU A 41 10.69 -7.18 -19.11
CA LEU A 41 9.39 -7.43 -19.75
C LEU A 41 9.54 -7.40 -21.28
N PRO A 42 10.32 -8.35 -21.86
CA PRO A 42 10.68 -8.33 -23.28
C PRO A 42 9.47 -8.46 -24.22
N TYR A 43 8.38 -9.05 -23.74
CA TYR A 43 7.14 -9.22 -24.49
C TYR A 43 6.14 -8.06 -24.29
N GLY A 44 6.50 -7.03 -23.52
CA GLY A 44 5.62 -5.89 -23.26
C GLY A 44 4.41 -6.23 -22.41
N GLU A 45 4.53 -7.20 -21.50
CA GLU A 45 3.47 -7.59 -20.58
C GLU A 45 2.99 -6.37 -19.78
N LEU A 46 1.67 -6.16 -19.82
CA LEU A 46 1.03 -5.10 -19.07
C LEU A 46 1.23 -5.31 -17.57
N GLY A 47 1.56 -4.22 -16.87
CA GLY A 47 1.54 -4.17 -15.42
C GLY A 47 0.13 -4.08 -14.86
N TRP A 48 0.06 -4.00 -13.54
CA TRP A 48 -1.20 -3.94 -12.82
C TRP A 48 -1.96 -2.64 -13.08
N THR A 49 -3.29 -2.70 -13.10
CA THR A 49 -4.19 -1.54 -13.06
C THR A 49 -5.41 -1.84 -12.18
N TYR A 50 -6.09 -0.80 -11.70
CA TYR A 50 -7.30 -0.92 -10.86
C TYR A 50 -8.44 -1.76 -11.47
N THR A 51 -8.42 -1.98 -12.78
CA THR A 51 -9.40 -2.80 -13.51
C THR A 51 -9.09 -4.29 -13.47
N ASP A 52 -7.91 -4.69 -12.97
CA ASP A 52 -7.49 -6.08 -12.99
C ASP A 52 -8.27 -6.92 -11.98
N THR A 53 -8.83 -8.02 -12.47
CA THR A 53 -9.59 -8.99 -11.68
C THR A 53 -8.86 -10.33 -11.66
N TYR A 54 -9.18 -11.18 -10.69
CA TYR A 54 -8.68 -12.55 -10.70
C TYR A 54 -9.24 -13.32 -11.91
N ASP A 55 -8.41 -14.21 -12.46
CA ASP A 55 -8.86 -15.18 -13.46
C ASP A 55 -9.87 -16.14 -12.81
N SER A 56 -10.92 -16.54 -13.54
CA SER A 56 -12.03 -17.43 -13.12
C SER A 56 -13.10 -16.94 -12.13
N ASP A 57 -13.39 -15.62 -12.07
CA ASP A 57 -14.47 -15.03 -11.23
C ASP A 57 -14.36 -15.40 -9.73
N ILE A 58 -13.14 -15.73 -9.29
CA ILE A 58 -12.83 -16.07 -7.91
C ILE A 58 -12.98 -14.79 -7.07
N VAL A 59 -13.97 -14.79 -6.18
CA VAL A 59 -14.15 -13.75 -5.18
C VAL A 59 -13.24 -14.05 -3.99
N ARG A 60 -12.20 -13.24 -3.77
CA ARG A 60 -11.37 -13.33 -2.57
C ARG A 60 -11.72 -12.20 -1.60
N ARG A 61 -12.01 -12.56 -0.34
CA ARG A 61 -12.39 -11.60 0.73
C ARG A 61 -13.51 -10.63 0.30
N ASN A 62 -14.53 -11.13 -0.40
CA ASN A 62 -15.63 -10.33 -0.96
C ASN A 62 -15.20 -9.24 -1.98
N LYS A 63 -13.99 -9.32 -2.54
CA LYS A 63 -13.49 -8.42 -3.57
C LYS A 63 -13.19 -9.19 -4.87
N ARG A 64 -13.60 -8.62 -6.00
CA ARG A 64 -13.32 -9.15 -7.36
C ARG A 64 -12.01 -8.60 -7.95
N GLY A 65 -11.66 -7.37 -7.57
CA GLY A 65 -10.44 -6.71 -8.03
C GLY A 65 -9.20 -7.20 -7.28
N MET A 66 -8.14 -7.50 -8.03
CA MET A 66 -6.84 -7.85 -7.49
C MET A 66 -6.15 -6.58 -6.99
N SER A 67 -5.57 -6.60 -5.78
CA SER A 67 -4.76 -5.46 -5.31
C SER A 67 -3.39 -5.41 -5.98
N LEU A 68 -2.78 -4.22 -6.06
CA LEU A 68 -1.43 -4.05 -6.61
C LEU A 68 -0.43 -4.95 -5.88
N ARG A 69 -0.51 -4.99 -4.54
CA ARG A 69 0.36 -5.84 -3.71
C ARG A 69 0.23 -7.32 -4.06
N GLU A 70 -0.98 -7.81 -4.32
CA GLU A 70 -1.20 -9.21 -4.71
C GLU A 70 -0.64 -9.51 -6.11
N HIS A 71 -0.84 -8.59 -7.06
CA HIS A 71 -0.25 -8.71 -8.39
C HIS A 71 1.28 -8.76 -8.33
N VAL A 72 1.90 -7.82 -7.58
CA VAL A 72 3.35 -7.77 -7.41
C VAL A 72 3.86 -9.03 -6.70
N ALA A 73 3.18 -9.49 -5.65
CA ALA A 73 3.55 -10.72 -4.95
C ALA A 73 3.48 -11.94 -5.87
N TYR A 74 2.47 -12.02 -6.73
CA TYR A 74 2.36 -13.07 -7.74
C TYR A 74 3.51 -13.01 -8.75
N ARG A 75 3.84 -11.81 -9.27
CA ARG A 75 4.95 -11.64 -10.21
C ARG A 75 6.32 -11.94 -9.58
N LEU A 76 6.49 -11.67 -8.29
CA LEU A 76 7.74 -11.98 -7.57
C LEU A 76 7.81 -13.42 -7.04
N TYR A 77 6.75 -14.20 -7.19
CA TYR A 77 6.74 -15.59 -6.75
C TYR A 77 7.48 -16.48 -7.76
N GLN A 78 8.66 -16.97 -7.36
CA GLN A 78 9.44 -17.89 -8.17
C GLN A 78 8.82 -19.30 -8.13
N LYS A 79 8.41 -19.79 -9.30
CA LYS A 79 7.89 -21.17 -9.46
C LYS A 79 9.06 -22.15 -9.61
N CYS A 80 8.80 -23.43 -9.29
CA CYS A 80 9.78 -24.49 -9.51
C CYS A 80 10.16 -24.57 -11.01
N ASP A 81 11.45 -24.66 -11.30
CA ASP A 81 12.03 -24.70 -12.65
C ASP A 81 11.74 -23.48 -13.55
N ASP A 82 11.27 -22.38 -12.97
CA ASP A 82 10.94 -21.17 -13.73
C ASP A 82 12.19 -20.34 -14.05
N GLN A 83 12.54 -20.29 -15.33
CA GLN A 83 13.61 -19.46 -15.89
C GLN A 83 13.07 -18.08 -16.30
N SER A 84 12.24 -17.47 -15.46
CA SER A 84 11.68 -16.16 -15.75
C SER A 84 12.78 -15.11 -15.91
N VAL A 85 12.67 -14.31 -16.97
CA VAL A 85 13.58 -13.19 -17.27
C VAL A 85 13.62 -12.19 -16.10
N LEU A 86 12.46 -12.01 -15.44
CA LEU A 86 12.33 -11.16 -14.27
C LEU A 86 13.30 -11.59 -13.16
N HIS A 87 13.30 -12.86 -12.76
CA HIS A 87 14.16 -13.36 -11.68
C HIS A 87 15.64 -13.42 -12.06
N GLN A 88 15.96 -13.52 -13.35
CA GLN A 88 17.33 -13.46 -13.87
C GLN A 88 17.88 -12.02 -13.98
N GLY A 89 17.04 -11.00 -13.77
CA GLY A 89 17.39 -9.58 -13.95
C GLY A 89 18.41 -8.98 -12.98
N GLY A 90 18.87 -9.71 -11.96
CA GLY A 90 19.95 -9.29 -11.06
C GLY A 90 19.74 -7.91 -10.42
N ARG A 91 20.64 -6.95 -10.69
CA ARG A 91 20.52 -5.57 -10.17
C ARG A 91 19.26 -4.86 -10.68
N LEU A 92 18.83 -5.14 -11.89
CA LEU A 92 17.62 -4.54 -12.46
C LEU A 92 16.37 -5.07 -11.75
N LEU A 93 16.36 -6.35 -11.36
CA LEU A 93 15.32 -6.92 -10.50
C LEU A 93 15.25 -6.22 -9.14
N GLN A 94 16.39 -5.93 -8.51
CA GLN A 94 16.40 -5.21 -7.23
C GLN A 94 15.75 -3.83 -7.36
N GLN A 95 16.07 -3.10 -8.43
CA GLN A 95 15.45 -1.82 -8.72
C GLN A 95 13.94 -1.95 -8.95
N TYR A 96 13.51 -2.98 -9.70
CA TYR A 96 12.10 -3.28 -9.90
C TYR A 96 11.39 -3.57 -8.58
N CYS A 97 11.96 -4.39 -7.70
CA CYS A 97 11.37 -4.71 -6.39
C CYS A 97 11.16 -3.45 -5.53
N VAL A 98 12.14 -2.53 -5.51
CA VAL A 98 12.03 -1.28 -4.76
C VAL A 98 10.96 -0.37 -5.36
N ASP A 99 10.90 -0.25 -6.70
CA ASP A 99 9.89 0.56 -7.38
C ASP A 99 8.47 0.02 -7.14
N GLN A 100 8.25 -1.29 -7.29
CA GLN A 100 6.94 -1.90 -7.00
C GLN A 100 6.53 -1.76 -5.52
N ARG A 101 7.49 -1.81 -4.59
CA ARG A 101 7.22 -1.55 -3.18
C ARG A 101 6.79 -0.10 -2.94
N ALA A 102 7.50 0.86 -3.54
CA ALA A 102 7.15 2.28 -3.44
C ALA A 102 5.73 2.55 -3.98
N LYS A 103 5.36 1.94 -5.11
CA LYS A 103 3.98 2.05 -5.65
C LYS A 103 2.93 1.48 -4.71
N CYS A 104 3.19 0.32 -4.09
CA CYS A 104 2.27 -0.27 -3.10
C CYS A 104 2.09 0.66 -1.89
N GLU A 105 3.16 1.26 -1.39
CA GLU A 105 3.10 2.21 -0.27
C GLU A 105 2.35 3.48 -0.68
N GLN A 106 2.57 3.99 -1.89
CA GLN A 106 1.85 5.15 -2.41
C GLN A 106 0.36 4.89 -2.58
N GLU A 107 -0.05 3.71 -3.05
CA GLU A 107 -1.45 3.28 -3.07
C GLU A 107 -2.07 3.31 -1.66
N GLN A 108 -1.35 2.79 -0.66
CA GLN A 108 -1.81 2.79 0.73
C GLN A 108 -1.93 4.21 1.30
N LEU A 109 -0.96 5.07 1.03
CA LEU A 109 -1.00 6.46 1.46
C LEU A 109 -2.18 7.22 0.83
N ARG A 110 -2.44 7.01 -0.47
CA ARG A 110 -3.64 7.56 -1.13
C ARG A 110 -4.93 7.09 -0.46
N TRP A 111 -5.01 5.81 -0.10
CA TRP A 111 -6.16 5.27 0.61
C TRP A 111 -6.35 5.96 1.97
N VAL A 112 -5.26 6.11 2.75
CA VAL A 112 -5.28 6.79 4.06
C VAL A 112 -5.74 8.23 3.93
N VAL A 113 -5.28 8.96 2.90
CA VAL A 113 -5.70 10.34 2.63
C VAL A 113 -7.18 10.41 2.23
N ALA A 114 -7.65 9.49 1.39
CA ALA A 114 -9.04 9.45 0.94
C ALA A 114 -10.03 9.05 2.05
N HIS A 115 -9.62 8.22 3.02
CA HIS A 115 -10.48 7.69 4.09
C HIS A 115 -10.21 8.36 5.45
N GLN A 116 -9.65 9.58 5.46
CA GLN A 116 -9.34 10.32 6.69
C GLN A 116 -10.55 10.49 7.61
N SER A 117 -11.76 10.68 7.06
CA SER A 117 -12.97 10.81 7.87
C SER A 117 -13.32 9.54 8.65
N GLU A 118 -13.14 8.37 8.03
CA GLU A 118 -13.39 7.07 8.64
C GLU A 118 -12.35 6.79 9.73
N ILE A 119 -11.07 7.01 9.42
CA ILE A 119 -9.96 6.83 10.37
C ILE A 119 -10.15 7.72 11.60
N ARG A 120 -10.58 8.98 11.39
CA ARG A 120 -10.84 9.91 12.49
C ARG A 120 -12.05 9.50 13.32
N ALA A 121 -13.12 9.04 12.67
CA ALA A 121 -14.31 8.53 13.37
C ALA A 121 -13.94 7.33 14.26
N ASP A 122 -13.16 6.39 13.73
CA ASP A 122 -12.70 5.20 14.45
C ASP A 122 -11.80 5.54 15.65
N LEU A 123 -10.93 6.55 15.51
CA LEU A 123 -10.12 7.07 16.61
C LEU A 123 -10.98 7.66 17.73
N TYR A 124 -12.02 8.43 17.38
CA TYR A 124 -12.91 9.01 18.38
C TYR A 124 -13.77 7.96 19.09
N SER A 125 -14.25 6.93 18.37
CA SER A 125 -14.94 5.80 19.03
C SER A 125 -14.01 5.04 19.95
N GLY A 126 -12.77 4.74 19.53
CA GLY A 126 -11.80 4.07 20.40
C GLY A 126 -11.47 4.86 21.66
N LEU A 127 -11.35 6.19 21.55
CA LEU A 127 -11.18 7.06 22.72
C LEU A 127 -12.40 6.99 23.64
N ASN A 128 -13.60 7.14 23.09
CA ASN A 128 -14.84 7.07 23.87
C ASN A 128 -14.98 5.72 24.60
N ASP A 129 -14.68 4.61 23.94
CA ASP A 129 -14.74 3.27 24.54
C ASP A 129 -13.73 3.11 25.68
N SER A 130 -12.52 3.66 25.52
CA SER A 130 -11.52 3.66 26.60
C SER A 130 -11.95 4.47 27.82
N LEU A 131 -12.58 5.64 27.61
CA LEU A 131 -13.12 6.49 28.67
C LEU A 131 -14.26 5.80 29.42
N MET A 132 -15.15 5.12 28.69
CA MET A 132 -16.25 4.35 29.29
C MET A 132 -15.73 3.14 30.08
N SER A 133 -14.65 2.49 29.62
CA SER A 133 -14.01 1.39 30.33
C SER A 133 -13.35 1.84 31.64
N GLU A 134 -12.73 3.01 31.68
CA GLU A 134 -12.05 3.55 32.87
C GLU A 134 -13.06 4.03 33.94
N SER A 135 -14.28 4.37 33.54
CA SER A 135 -15.35 4.87 34.42
C SER A 135 -16.08 3.80 35.24
N THR A 136 -15.63 2.53 35.23
CA THR A 136 -16.30 1.41 35.93
C THR A 136 -15.57 0.91 37.18
N THR A 137 -14.70 1.71 37.78
CA THR A 137 -14.34 1.55 39.19
C THR A 137 -15.05 2.64 39.99
N VAL A 138 -16.21 2.28 40.56
CA VAL A 138 -16.89 3.14 41.53
C VAL A 138 -16.02 3.17 42.79
N LEU A 139 -15.02 4.06 42.82
CA LEU A 139 -14.28 4.36 44.04
C LEU A 139 -15.20 5.20 44.93
N GLY A 140 -15.41 4.74 46.17
CA GLY A 140 -16.15 5.51 47.16
C GLY A 140 -15.49 6.87 47.38
N GLU A 141 -16.30 7.89 47.70
CA GLU A 141 -15.84 9.26 47.95
C GLU A 141 -14.68 9.26 48.97
N GLY A 142 -13.45 9.43 48.49
CA GLY A 142 -12.25 9.53 49.34
C GLY A 142 -11.01 8.78 48.85
N GLU A 143 -11.12 7.86 47.89
CA GLU A 143 -9.95 7.14 47.37
C GLU A 143 -9.57 7.59 45.96
N ALA A 144 -8.44 8.28 45.84
CA ALA A 144 -7.77 8.53 44.57
C ALA A 144 -6.52 7.64 44.50
N LEU A 145 -6.48 6.71 43.55
CA LEU A 145 -5.25 6.00 43.21
C LEU A 145 -4.48 6.82 42.18
N LEU A 146 -3.35 7.38 42.59
CA LEU A 146 -2.34 7.86 41.64
C LEU A 146 -1.73 6.63 40.98
N SER A 147 -1.86 6.49 39.65
CA SER A 147 -1.21 5.39 38.92
C SER A 147 0.31 5.61 38.93
N GLU A 148 1.01 5.04 39.90
CA GLU A 148 2.47 5.00 39.91
C GLU A 148 2.97 3.85 39.03
N TYR A 149 3.47 4.21 37.86
CA TYR A 149 4.12 3.27 36.95
C TYR A 149 5.36 2.65 37.60
N ASN A 150 5.31 1.34 37.89
CA ASN A 150 6.45 0.63 38.45
C ASN A 150 7.44 0.23 37.34
N ARG A 151 8.57 0.94 37.29
CA ARG A 151 9.62 0.77 36.28
C ARG A 151 10.28 -0.63 36.29
N SER A 152 10.20 -1.36 37.40
CA SER A 152 10.81 -2.69 37.52
C SER A 152 9.96 -3.80 36.90
N THR A 153 8.63 -3.67 36.97
CA THR A 153 7.68 -4.68 36.49
C THR A 153 6.97 -4.30 35.18
N ARG A 154 7.11 -3.05 34.71
CA ARG A 154 6.50 -2.53 33.46
C ARG A 154 4.99 -2.79 33.36
N THR A 155 4.30 -2.62 34.46
CA THR A 155 2.84 -2.62 34.50
C THR A 155 2.37 -1.36 35.21
N LEU A 156 1.22 -0.87 34.76
CA LEU A 156 0.47 0.17 35.47
C LEU A 156 -0.08 -0.39 36.79
#